data_AF-A0AAU2RHF8-F1
#
_entry.id   AF-A0AAU2RHF8-F1
#
_cell.length_a   1.000
_cell.length_b   1.000
_cell.length_c   1.000
_cell.angle_alpha   90.00
_cell.angle_beta   90.00
_cell.angle_gamma   90.00
#
_symmetry.space_group_name_H-M   'P 1'
#
loop_
_entity.id
_entity.type
_entity.pdbx_description
1 polymer ?
#
loop_
_entity_poly.entity_id
_entity_poly.type
_entity_poly.pdbx_seq_one_letter_code
_entity_poly.pdbx_strand_id
1 'polypeptide(L)'
;MSLTKPLLTAAVSLVLLATLTACGSGSDSGSDVDLDAAKSGLPSAKTLKDVEALISGAGLPCTDVTTDPNAHGAPAYGFISPTDEDADDEDKKEAAEWSIKEAGFCGDTNSDLGGWIIYLPEDMKAYQQRYKESIEKDENGEWSDLDRTGTSLVGADFVIDTTNLVRENPLLQSGLLILNCYPDLKVPSGYRTQDALVDGCVLTDYAPDTSE
;
A
#
# COMPACT_ATOMS: atom_id res chain seq x y z
N MET A 1 72.79 6.46 -4.81
CA MET A 1 73.14 6.40 -3.37
C MET A 1 71.92 5.97 -2.61
N SER A 2 71.96 4.74 -2.10
CA SER A 2 70.93 4.14 -1.26
C SER A 2 70.91 4.80 0.12
N LEU A 3 69.73 4.99 0.69
CA LEU A 3 69.55 4.89 2.14
C LEU A 3 68.16 4.33 2.46
N THR A 4 68.20 3.19 3.13
CA THR A 4 67.09 2.34 3.54
C THR A 4 66.79 2.51 5.03
N LYS A 5 65.49 2.39 5.38
CA LYS A 5 64.86 1.88 6.63
C LYS A 5 64.85 2.79 7.89
N PRO A 6 64.01 2.50 8.91
CA PRO A 6 62.61 2.02 8.91
C PRO A 6 61.70 2.64 10.03
N LEU A 7 60.42 2.23 10.05
CA LEU A 7 59.50 2.05 11.20
C LEU A 7 59.13 3.25 12.10
N LEU A 8 57.83 3.58 12.13
CA LEU A 8 57.02 3.52 13.35
C LEU A 8 55.53 3.57 13.00
N THR A 9 54.86 2.43 13.24
CA THR A 9 53.43 2.24 13.15
C THR A 9 52.78 2.88 14.37
N ALA A 10 51.96 3.91 14.18
CA ALA A 10 51.07 4.42 15.23
C ALA A 10 49.62 4.25 14.73
N ALA A 11 49.00 3.15 15.12
CA ALA A 11 47.56 2.97 15.01
C ALA A 11 46.91 3.82 16.11
N VAL A 12 46.28 4.93 15.73
CA VAL A 12 45.38 5.67 16.62
C VAL A 12 43.96 5.32 16.20
N SER A 13 43.37 4.35 16.90
CA SER A 13 41.94 4.07 16.81
C SER A 13 41.18 5.21 17.50
N LEU A 14 40.69 6.18 16.72
CA LEU A 14 39.65 7.09 17.19
C LEU A 14 38.30 6.36 17.13
N VAL A 15 37.88 5.82 18.27
CA VAL A 15 36.48 5.48 18.50
C VAL A 15 35.73 6.79 18.75
N LEU A 16 35.04 7.31 17.74
CA LEU A 16 34.09 8.41 17.90
C LEU A 16 32.80 7.86 18.50
N LEU A 17 32.65 8.01 19.82
CA LEU A 17 31.34 7.98 20.49
C LEU A 17 30.55 9.21 20.02
N ALA A 18 29.59 9.00 19.13
CA ALA A 18 28.50 9.96 18.92
C ALA A 18 27.35 9.60 19.87
N THR A 19 27.47 10.00 21.13
CA THR A 19 26.31 10.13 22.02
C THR A 19 25.55 11.40 21.60
N LEU A 20 24.55 11.26 20.72
CA LEU A 20 23.56 12.32 20.54
C LEU A 20 22.70 12.40 21.80
N THR A 21 23.06 13.31 22.71
CA THR A 21 22.12 13.86 23.70
C THR A 21 21.31 14.93 22.98
N ALA A 22 20.29 14.51 22.24
CA ALA A 22 19.24 15.41 21.79
C ALA A 22 18.27 15.63 22.95
N CYS A 23 18.55 16.68 23.74
CA CYS A 23 17.57 17.29 24.63
C CYS A 23 16.65 18.16 23.75
N GLY A 24 15.52 17.59 23.34
CA GLY A 24 14.43 18.27 22.65
C GLY A 24 13.13 17.67 23.15
N SER A 25 12.41 18.45 23.96
CA SER A 25 11.18 18.04 24.63
C SER A 25 10.09 17.59 23.66
N GLY A 26 9.49 16.44 23.98
CA GLY A 26 8.08 16.15 23.70
C GLY A 26 7.77 15.50 22.35
N SER A 27 7.82 14.16 22.33
CA SER A 27 6.71 13.28 21.95
C SER A 27 7.29 11.90 21.66
N ASP A 28 6.98 10.94 22.53
CA ASP A 28 7.15 9.52 22.23
C ASP A 28 6.31 9.19 20.99
N SER A 29 6.99 8.92 19.89
CA SER A 29 6.45 8.14 18.78
C SER A 29 7.55 7.17 18.43
N GLY A 30 7.54 6.04 19.12
CA GLY A 30 8.37 4.90 18.78
C GLY A 30 7.98 4.46 17.37
N SER A 31 8.83 4.75 16.39
CA SER A 31 8.81 4.02 15.14
C SER A 31 9.38 2.64 15.45
N ASP A 32 8.53 1.74 15.93
CA ASP A 32 8.78 0.31 15.82
C ASP A 32 8.88 0.02 14.32
N VAL A 33 10.11 -0.07 13.82
CA VAL A 33 10.37 -0.35 12.42
C VAL A 33 9.90 -1.78 12.18
N ASP A 34 8.75 -1.93 11.54
CA ASP A 34 8.23 -3.24 11.16
C ASP A 34 9.24 -3.90 10.21
N LEU A 35 9.90 -4.95 10.71
CA LEU A 35 10.98 -5.62 10.00
C LEU A 35 10.49 -6.31 8.72
N ASP A 36 9.20 -6.62 8.61
CA ASP A 36 8.63 -7.25 7.42
C ASP A 36 8.29 -6.19 6.36
N ALA A 37 7.84 -4.99 6.78
CA ALA A 37 7.75 -3.84 5.89
C ALA A 37 9.11 -3.38 5.35
N ALA A 38 10.13 -3.36 6.21
CA ALA A 38 11.49 -3.00 5.80
C ALA A 38 12.08 -3.98 4.77
N LYS A 39 11.69 -5.26 4.81
CA LYS A 39 12.11 -6.28 3.85
C LYS A 39 11.40 -6.17 2.51
N SER A 40 10.11 -5.82 2.50
CA SER A 40 9.34 -5.63 1.26
C SER A 40 9.68 -4.31 0.56
N GLY A 41 10.25 -3.34 1.29
CA GLY A 41 10.46 -1.99 0.76
C GLY A 41 9.16 -1.28 0.39
N LEU A 42 8.02 -1.76 0.92
CA LEU A 42 6.72 -1.11 0.82
C LEU A 42 6.46 -0.31 2.09
N PRO A 43 5.74 0.83 2.00
CA PRO A 43 5.25 1.53 3.18
C PRO A 43 4.38 0.61 4.06
N SER A 44 4.45 0.79 5.37
CA SER A 44 3.58 0.11 6.34
C SER A 44 2.74 1.13 7.08
N ALA A 45 1.50 0.78 7.35
CA ALA A 45 0.55 1.56 8.14
C ALA A 45 -0.42 0.59 8.82
N LYS A 46 -0.41 0.59 10.17
CA LYS A 46 -1.11 -0.43 10.97
C LYS A 46 -2.54 -0.04 11.33
N THR A 47 -2.89 1.23 11.16
CA THR A 47 -4.20 1.80 11.52
C THR A 47 -4.75 2.63 10.37
N LEU A 48 -6.08 2.81 10.31
CA LEU A 48 -6.72 3.65 9.30
C LEU A 48 -6.17 5.08 9.30
N LYS A 49 -5.82 5.60 10.49
CA LYS A 49 -5.24 6.94 10.67
C LYS A 49 -3.81 7.05 10.12
N ASP A 50 -3.02 5.97 10.21
CA ASP A 50 -1.68 5.96 9.61
C ASP A 50 -1.78 5.94 8.07
N VAL A 51 -2.77 5.23 7.53
CA VAL A 51 -3.05 5.23 6.09
C VAL A 51 -3.55 6.61 5.65
N GLU A 52 -4.46 7.23 6.39
CA GLU A 52 -4.91 8.62 6.17
C GLU A 52 -3.71 9.57 6.08
N ALA A 53 -2.78 9.50 7.04
CA ALA A 53 -1.60 10.33 7.07
C ALA A 53 -0.69 10.10 5.87
N LEU A 54 -0.58 8.86 5.38
CA LEU A 54 0.15 8.54 4.16
C LEU A 54 -0.51 9.15 2.92
N ILE A 55 -1.83 9.04 2.79
CA ILE A 55 -2.58 9.60 1.66
C ILE A 55 -2.51 11.13 1.67
N SER A 56 -2.78 11.75 2.81
CA SER A 56 -2.62 13.20 3.01
C SER A 56 -1.19 13.67 2.76
N GLY A 57 -0.19 12.89 3.18
CA GLY A 57 1.23 13.18 2.94
C GLY A 57 1.62 13.17 1.46
N ALA A 58 0.89 12.43 0.63
CA ALA A 58 1.01 12.45 -0.83
C ALA A 58 0.31 13.68 -1.48
N GLY A 59 -0.25 14.58 -0.67
CA GLY A 59 -0.94 15.80 -1.14
C GLY A 59 -2.38 15.57 -1.58
N LEU A 60 -2.96 14.41 -1.25
CA LEU A 60 -4.33 14.04 -1.61
C LEU A 60 -5.31 14.46 -0.50
N PRO A 61 -6.53 14.92 -0.84
CA PRO A 61 -7.53 15.42 0.11
C PRO A 61 -8.27 14.30 0.87
N CYS A 62 -7.52 13.34 1.42
CA CYS A 62 -8.05 12.33 2.33
C CYS A 62 -7.91 12.86 3.76
N THR A 63 -8.98 13.45 4.27
CA THR A 63 -9.11 13.82 5.68
C THR A 63 -10.35 13.19 6.27
N ASP A 64 -10.32 12.95 7.57
CA ASP A 64 -11.45 12.42 8.35
C ASP A 64 -11.88 11.03 7.87
N VAL A 65 -10.95 10.06 7.86
CA VAL A 65 -11.30 8.66 7.55
C VAL A 65 -12.45 8.20 8.44
N THR A 66 -13.48 7.65 7.80
CA THR A 66 -14.68 7.14 8.45
C THR A 66 -14.89 5.67 8.12
N THR A 67 -15.53 4.96 9.05
CA THR A 67 -15.98 3.58 8.87
C THR A 67 -17.51 3.50 8.68
N ASP A 68 -18.20 4.64 8.76
CA ASP A 68 -19.65 4.73 8.59
C ASP A 68 -20.01 4.65 7.09
N PRO A 69 -20.65 3.56 6.63
CA PRO A 69 -21.00 3.38 5.22
C PRO A 69 -22.08 4.36 4.74
N ASN A 70 -22.74 5.08 5.65
CA ASN A 70 -23.73 6.11 5.33
C ASN A 70 -23.14 7.53 5.33
N ALA A 71 -21.85 7.69 5.62
CA ALA A 71 -21.22 9.00 5.64
C ALA A 71 -21.14 9.61 4.24
N HIS A 72 -21.01 10.94 4.19
CA HIS A 72 -20.83 11.65 2.94
C HIS A 72 -19.54 11.18 2.24
N GLY A 73 -19.62 10.95 0.92
CA GLY A 73 -18.51 10.40 0.15
C GLY A 73 -18.36 8.89 0.23
N ALA A 74 -19.33 8.17 0.83
CA ALA A 74 -19.35 6.71 0.84
C ALA A 74 -19.32 6.12 -0.59
N PRO A 75 -18.52 5.06 -0.82
CA PRO A 75 -18.52 4.34 -2.09
C PRO A 75 -19.93 3.88 -2.45
N ALA A 76 -20.35 4.10 -3.70
CA ALA A 76 -21.62 3.60 -4.19
C ALA A 76 -21.67 2.05 -4.21
N TYR A 77 -20.51 1.41 -4.38
CA TYR A 77 -20.35 -0.04 -4.45
C TYR A 77 -18.97 -0.45 -3.92
N GLY A 78 -18.84 -1.72 -3.51
CA GLY A 78 -17.56 -2.35 -3.24
C GLY A 78 -16.89 -1.96 -1.91
N PHE A 79 -17.59 -1.27 -1.01
CA PHE A 79 -17.09 -1.03 0.35
C PHE A 79 -17.38 -2.24 1.24
N ILE A 80 -16.34 -3.01 1.55
CA ILE A 80 -16.46 -4.19 2.40
C ILE A 80 -16.14 -3.80 3.84
N SER A 81 -17.17 -3.56 4.66
CA SER A 81 -17.01 -3.13 6.06
C SER A 81 -17.25 -4.27 7.05
N PRO A 82 -16.20 -4.78 7.74
CA PRO A 82 -16.39 -5.79 8.79
C PRO A 82 -16.98 -5.22 10.09
N THR A 83 -16.96 -3.90 10.25
CA THR A 83 -17.29 -3.21 11.50
C THR A 83 -18.55 -2.37 11.44
N ASP A 84 -19.28 -2.41 10.32
CA ASP A 84 -20.60 -1.80 10.25
C ASP A 84 -21.57 -2.54 11.20
N GLU A 85 -22.26 -1.77 12.04
CA GLU A 85 -23.23 -2.31 12.99
C GLU A 85 -24.49 -2.84 12.31
N ASP A 86 -24.79 -2.32 11.11
CA ASP A 86 -25.92 -2.73 10.28
C ASP A 86 -25.55 -3.82 9.25
N ALA A 87 -24.27 -4.20 9.15
CA ALA A 87 -23.80 -5.24 8.23
C ALA A 87 -24.51 -6.58 8.48
N ASP A 88 -25.01 -7.18 7.41
CA ASP A 88 -25.66 -8.48 7.49
C ASP A 88 -24.63 -9.63 7.54
N ASP A 89 -25.12 -10.87 7.59
CA ASP A 89 -24.25 -12.05 7.64
C ASP A 89 -23.46 -12.26 6.34
N GLU A 90 -23.95 -11.75 5.21
CA GLU A 90 -23.29 -11.83 3.90
C GLU A 90 -22.12 -10.84 3.84
N ASP A 91 -22.30 -9.61 4.29
CA ASP A 91 -21.25 -8.58 4.37
C ASP A 91 -20.08 -9.04 5.26
N LYS A 92 -20.40 -9.58 6.44
CA LYS A 92 -19.38 -10.10 7.38
C LYS A 92 -18.64 -11.30 6.82
N LYS A 93 -19.36 -12.17 6.09
CA LYS A 93 -18.77 -13.31 5.42
C LYS A 93 -17.85 -12.85 4.29
N GLU A 94 -18.26 -11.85 3.51
CA GLU A 94 -17.43 -11.27 2.46
C GLU A 94 -16.14 -10.68 3.07
N ALA A 95 -16.24 -9.85 4.11
CA ALA A 95 -15.06 -9.29 4.77
C ALA A 95 -14.10 -10.38 5.26
N ALA A 96 -14.63 -11.48 5.81
CA ALA A 96 -13.82 -12.63 6.22
C ALA A 96 -13.17 -13.37 5.04
N GLU A 97 -13.87 -13.52 3.90
CA GLU A 97 -13.32 -14.11 2.67
C GLU A 97 -12.17 -13.28 2.09
N TRP A 98 -12.25 -11.96 2.22
CA TRP A 98 -11.17 -11.03 1.84
C TRP A 98 -10.10 -10.87 2.93
N SER A 99 -10.26 -11.52 4.09
CA SER A 99 -9.37 -11.39 5.24
C SER A 99 -9.23 -9.94 5.74
N ILE A 100 -10.31 -9.16 5.68
CA ILE A 100 -10.35 -7.74 6.09
C ILE A 100 -10.78 -7.68 7.56
N LYS A 101 -9.92 -7.14 8.44
CA LYS A 101 -10.25 -6.92 9.86
C LYS A 101 -10.80 -5.53 10.15
N GLU A 102 -10.46 -4.54 9.32
CA GLU A 102 -10.89 -3.15 9.46
C GLU A 102 -10.89 -2.49 8.08
N ALA A 103 -11.89 -1.65 7.85
CA ALA A 103 -12.04 -0.91 6.60
C ALA A 103 -12.52 0.51 6.91
N GLY A 104 -12.14 1.45 6.06
CA GLY A 104 -12.62 2.82 6.11
C GLY A 104 -12.49 3.49 4.77
N PHE A 105 -12.96 4.72 4.65
CA PHE A 105 -12.77 5.53 3.46
C PHE A 105 -12.66 7.01 3.80
N CYS A 106 -12.17 7.79 2.84
CA CYS A 106 -12.08 9.24 2.91
C CYS A 106 -12.17 9.85 1.50
N GLY A 107 -12.37 11.16 1.45
CA GLY A 107 -12.60 11.89 0.20
C GLY A 107 -14.03 11.71 -0.30
N ASP A 108 -14.25 12.07 -1.57
CA ASP A 108 -15.53 11.85 -2.23
C ASP A 108 -15.35 10.82 -3.34
N THR A 109 -15.71 9.58 -3.01
CA THR A 109 -15.59 8.40 -3.88
C THR A 109 -16.46 8.47 -5.13
N ASN A 110 -17.39 9.43 -5.21
CA ASN A 110 -18.23 9.69 -6.37
C ASN A 110 -17.79 10.93 -7.18
N SER A 111 -16.62 11.51 -6.85
CA SER A 111 -16.09 12.70 -7.52
C SER A 111 -14.85 12.40 -8.38
N ASP A 112 -14.58 13.27 -9.36
CA ASP A 112 -13.36 13.22 -10.17
C ASP A 112 -12.08 13.45 -9.34
N LEU A 113 -12.20 14.06 -8.15
CA LEU A 113 -11.08 14.23 -7.22
C LEU A 113 -10.66 12.89 -6.58
N GLY A 114 -11.54 11.89 -6.66
CA GLY A 114 -11.36 10.55 -6.13
C GLY A 114 -11.65 10.47 -4.64
N GLY A 115 -12.07 9.27 -4.23
CA GLY A 115 -12.02 8.80 -2.86
C GLY A 115 -11.18 7.53 -2.75
N TRP A 116 -10.76 7.24 -1.52
CA TRP A 116 -9.87 6.14 -1.19
C TRP A 116 -10.58 5.22 -0.23
N ILE A 117 -10.79 3.98 -0.66
CA ILE A 117 -11.23 2.91 0.21
C ILE A 117 -9.97 2.28 0.80
N ILE A 118 -9.93 2.14 2.11
CA ILE A 118 -8.79 1.64 2.86
C ILE A 118 -9.18 0.30 3.47
N TYR A 119 -8.37 -0.71 3.22
CA TYR A 119 -8.48 -2.01 3.87
C TYR A 119 -7.24 -2.31 4.70
N LEU A 120 -7.47 -2.79 5.92
CA LEU A 120 -6.44 -3.39 6.75
C LEU A 120 -6.71 -4.89 6.81
N PRO A 121 -5.99 -5.71 6.01
CA PRO A 121 -6.12 -7.16 6.11
C PRO A 121 -5.54 -7.71 7.42
N GLU A 122 -6.07 -8.84 7.89
CA GLU A 122 -5.38 -9.67 8.89
C GLU A 122 -4.30 -10.56 8.23
N ASP A 123 -4.54 -11.02 7.00
CA ASP A 123 -3.59 -11.78 6.19
C ASP A 123 -3.53 -11.18 4.77
N MET A 124 -2.44 -10.48 4.48
CA MET A 124 -2.21 -9.83 3.18
C MET A 124 -2.12 -10.85 2.03
N LYS A 125 -1.62 -12.07 2.30
CA LYS A 125 -1.57 -13.11 1.26
C LYS A 125 -2.98 -13.62 0.95
N ALA A 126 -3.82 -13.79 1.96
CA ALA A 126 -5.21 -14.17 1.76
C ALA A 126 -5.98 -13.09 0.98
N TYR A 127 -5.76 -11.80 1.28
CA TYR A 127 -6.34 -10.70 0.51
C TYR A 127 -5.93 -10.76 -0.97
N GLN A 128 -4.62 -10.89 -1.27
CA GLN A 128 -4.15 -10.95 -2.65
C GLN A 128 -4.66 -12.20 -3.40
N GLN A 129 -4.82 -13.31 -2.70
CA GLN A 129 -5.43 -14.53 -3.26
C GLN A 129 -6.89 -14.27 -3.64
N ARG A 130 -7.64 -13.59 -2.76
CA ARG A 130 -9.04 -13.25 -3.03
C ARG A 130 -9.18 -12.27 -4.19
N TYR A 131 -8.29 -11.27 -4.28
CA TYR A 131 -8.21 -10.36 -5.40
C TYR A 131 -8.01 -11.13 -6.72
N LYS A 132 -7.02 -12.02 -6.76
CA LYS A 132 -6.79 -12.89 -7.94
C LYS A 132 -8.04 -13.68 -8.33
N GLU A 133 -8.71 -14.32 -7.38
CA GLU A 133 -9.94 -15.07 -7.64
C GLU A 133 -11.09 -14.20 -8.15
N SER A 134 -11.17 -12.93 -7.73
CA SER A 134 -12.19 -12.01 -8.23
C SER A 134 -11.95 -11.68 -9.71
N ILE A 135 -10.69 -11.41 -10.07
CA ILE A 135 -10.21 -11.19 -11.44
C ILE A 135 -10.48 -12.45 -12.30
N GLU A 136 -10.14 -13.65 -11.83
CA GLU A 136 -10.40 -14.91 -12.55
C GLU A 136 -11.90 -15.28 -12.67
N LYS A 137 -12.79 -14.75 -11.82
CA LYS A 137 -14.23 -15.02 -11.93
C LYS A 137 -14.92 -14.20 -13.01
N ASP A 138 -14.30 -13.10 -13.45
CA ASP A 138 -14.79 -12.26 -14.55
C ASP A 138 -14.51 -12.87 -15.95
N GLU A 139 -14.04 -14.12 -16.00
CA GLU A 139 -13.76 -14.96 -17.17
C GLU A 139 -14.95 -15.23 -18.14
N ASN A 140 -16.09 -14.54 -18.00
CA ASN A 140 -17.12 -14.50 -19.06
C ASN A 140 -16.60 -13.88 -20.38
N GLY A 141 -15.36 -13.40 -20.41
CA GLY A 141 -14.61 -13.03 -21.61
C GLY A 141 -14.48 -11.52 -21.85
N GLU A 142 -15.00 -10.70 -20.94
CA GLU A 142 -14.93 -9.24 -21.01
C GLU A 142 -14.12 -8.71 -19.83
N TRP A 143 -12.80 -8.89 -19.88
CA TRP A 143 -11.87 -8.23 -18.97
C TRP A 143 -12.05 -6.71 -19.07
N SER A 144 -12.34 -6.05 -17.97
CA SER A 144 -12.41 -4.61 -17.91
C SER A 144 -11.02 -3.97 -17.99
N ASP A 145 -10.97 -2.71 -18.36
CA ASP A 145 -9.75 -1.91 -18.30
C ASP A 145 -9.19 -1.82 -16.87
N LEU A 146 -10.07 -1.92 -15.87
CA LEU A 146 -9.69 -1.93 -14.45
C LEU A 146 -8.97 -3.23 -14.08
N ASP A 147 -9.38 -4.37 -14.63
CA ASP A 147 -8.70 -5.65 -14.40
C ASP A 147 -7.29 -5.65 -15.01
N ARG A 148 -7.15 -5.03 -16.19
CA ARG A 148 -5.86 -4.91 -16.89
C ARG A 148 -4.92 -3.93 -16.18
N THR A 149 -5.46 -2.86 -15.59
CA THR A 149 -4.66 -1.82 -14.95
C THR A 149 -4.36 -2.12 -13.49
N GLY A 150 -5.26 -2.82 -12.79
CA GLY A 150 -5.26 -2.96 -11.34
C GLY A 150 -5.77 -1.68 -10.66
N THR A 151 -6.62 -1.84 -9.64
CA THR A 151 -7.23 -0.73 -8.88
C THR A 151 -6.70 -0.61 -7.46
N SER A 152 -6.04 -1.66 -6.98
CA SER A 152 -5.58 -1.79 -5.60
C SER A 152 -4.11 -1.40 -5.47
N LEU A 153 -3.85 -0.36 -4.70
CA LEU A 153 -2.50 0.04 -4.27
C LEU A 153 -2.16 -0.65 -2.95
N VAL A 154 -1.04 -1.36 -2.93
CA VAL A 154 -0.64 -2.24 -1.83
C VAL A 154 0.57 -1.68 -1.09
N GLY A 155 0.42 -1.52 0.22
CA GLY A 155 1.50 -1.38 1.18
C GLY A 155 1.96 -2.75 1.72
N ALA A 156 2.84 -2.75 2.72
CA ALA A 156 3.28 -4.00 3.34
C ALA A 156 2.13 -4.75 4.04
N ASP A 157 1.14 -4.01 4.56
CA ASP A 157 0.11 -4.52 5.47
C ASP A 157 -1.25 -3.81 5.34
N PHE A 158 -1.43 -2.97 4.32
CA PHE A 158 -2.70 -2.32 4.01
C PHE A 158 -2.91 -2.23 2.50
N VAL A 159 -4.15 -1.98 2.11
CA VAL A 159 -4.55 -1.77 0.71
C VAL A 159 -5.35 -0.48 0.60
N ILE A 160 -5.13 0.24 -0.50
CA ILE A 160 -5.95 1.39 -0.90
C ILE A 160 -6.56 1.08 -2.26
N ASP A 161 -7.87 0.95 -2.30
CA ASP A 161 -8.63 0.91 -3.55
C ASP A 161 -9.01 2.34 -3.95
N THR A 162 -8.49 2.77 -5.09
CA THR A 162 -8.71 4.13 -5.59
C THR A 162 -9.93 4.13 -6.50
N THR A 163 -10.88 5.03 -6.25
CA THR A 163 -12.08 5.17 -7.10
C THR A 163 -11.83 5.98 -8.37
N ASN A 164 -10.62 6.54 -8.52
CA ASN A 164 -10.12 7.23 -9.70
C ASN A 164 -8.95 6.46 -10.37
N LEU A 165 -8.53 6.91 -11.55
CA LEU A 165 -7.48 6.25 -12.33
C LEU A 165 -6.14 6.21 -11.57
N VAL A 166 -5.61 5.00 -11.39
CA VAL A 166 -4.35 4.73 -10.67
C VAL A 166 -3.11 5.34 -11.37
N ARG A 167 -3.15 5.53 -12.69
CA ARG A 167 -1.98 5.90 -13.52
C ARG A 167 -1.28 7.18 -13.07
N GLU A 168 -2.04 8.19 -12.66
CA GLU A 168 -1.49 9.48 -12.24
C GLU A 168 -1.56 9.65 -10.73
N ASN A 169 -1.84 8.58 -9.99
CA ASN A 169 -2.08 8.66 -8.57
C ASN A 169 -0.77 8.96 -7.81
N PRO A 170 -0.67 10.08 -7.06
CA PRO A 170 0.52 10.43 -6.28
C PRO A 170 0.97 9.35 -5.31
N LEU A 171 0.07 8.45 -4.91
CA LEU A 171 0.37 7.32 -4.03
C LEU A 171 1.41 6.34 -4.61
N LEU A 172 1.55 6.23 -5.93
CA LEU A 172 2.63 5.46 -6.56
C LEU A 172 4.01 6.04 -6.21
N GLN A 173 4.11 7.37 -6.07
CA GLN A 173 5.34 8.05 -5.69
C GLN A 173 5.66 7.90 -4.20
N SER A 174 4.66 7.54 -3.38
CA SER A 174 4.82 7.23 -1.96
C SER A 174 5.39 5.82 -1.72
N GLY A 175 5.68 5.06 -2.78
CA GLY A 175 6.29 3.74 -2.70
C GLY A 175 5.30 2.57 -2.63
N LEU A 176 3.99 2.86 -2.70
CA LEU A 176 2.95 1.86 -2.91
C LEU A 176 3.01 1.32 -4.34
N LEU A 177 2.54 0.09 -4.52
CA LEU A 177 2.53 -0.58 -5.82
C LEU A 177 1.15 -1.13 -6.13
N ILE A 178 0.82 -1.13 -7.41
CA ILE A 178 -0.40 -1.73 -7.96
C ILE A 178 -0.30 -3.24 -7.83
N LEU A 179 -1.31 -3.87 -7.22
CA LEU A 179 -1.51 -5.32 -7.32
C LEU A 179 -2.19 -5.63 -8.65
N ASN A 180 -1.51 -6.39 -9.51
CA ASN A 180 -2.06 -6.79 -10.78
C ASN A 180 -1.92 -8.30 -10.97
N CYS A 181 -3.03 -8.96 -11.27
CA CYS A 181 -3.12 -10.41 -11.46
C CYS A 181 -3.49 -10.79 -12.91
N TYR A 182 -3.46 -9.83 -13.83
CA TYR A 182 -3.77 -10.07 -15.23
C TYR A 182 -2.64 -10.88 -15.89
N PRO A 183 -2.91 -12.08 -16.42
CA PRO A 183 -1.86 -13.02 -16.84
C PRO A 183 -1.00 -12.49 -18.00
N ASP A 184 -1.57 -11.64 -18.83
CA ASP A 184 -0.90 -11.08 -20.01
C ASP A 184 -0.22 -9.74 -19.74
N LEU A 185 -0.26 -9.22 -18.52
CA LEU A 185 0.43 -7.97 -18.18
C LEU A 185 1.94 -8.12 -18.48
N LYS A 186 2.44 -7.22 -19.33
CA LYS A 186 3.88 -7.04 -19.58
C LYS A 186 4.29 -5.68 -19.06
N VAL A 187 4.96 -5.68 -17.91
CA VAL A 187 5.54 -4.46 -17.35
C VAL A 187 6.77 -4.06 -18.16
N PRO A 188 6.81 -2.86 -18.77
CA PRO A 188 7.97 -2.40 -19.53
C PRO A 188 9.20 -2.21 -18.63
N SER A 189 10.40 -2.28 -19.23
CA SER A 189 11.62 -1.93 -18.52
C SER A 189 11.58 -0.47 -18.04
N GLY A 190 12.02 -0.22 -16.81
CA GLY A 190 12.07 1.12 -16.22
C GLY A 190 11.01 1.36 -15.14
N TYR A 191 10.02 0.47 -15.06
CA TYR A 191 9.06 0.42 -13.96
C TYR A 191 9.57 -0.49 -12.83
N ARG A 192 9.18 -0.18 -11.61
CA ARG A 192 9.41 -1.02 -10.43
C ARG A 192 8.48 -2.23 -10.52
N THR A 193 9.04 -3.40 -10.23
CA THR A 193 8.31 -4.67 -10.10
C THR A 193 8.76 -5.42 -8.86
N GLN A 194 7.84 -6.07 -8.18
CA GLN A 194 8.10 -7.02 -7.11
C GLN A 194 7.15 -8.21 -7.22
N ASP A 195 7.57 -9.35 -6.70
CA ASP A 195 6.68 -10.51 -6.58
C ASP A 195 5.53 -10.15 -5.61
N ALA A 196 4.30 -10.47 -6.00
CA ALA A 196 3.18 -10.49 -5.08
C ALA A 196 3.33 -11.69 -4.11
N LEU A 197 2.53 -11.72 -3.05
CA LEU A 197 2.50 -12.84 -2.09
C LEU A 197 1.84 -14.10 -2.66
N VAL A 198 1.22 -13.98 -3.84
CA VAL A 198 0.49 -15.03 -4.55
C VAL A 198 1.03 -15.20 -5.97
N ASP A 199 1.17 -16.45 -6.39
CA ASP A 199 1.73 -16.78 -7.70
C ASP A 199 0.82 -16.28 -8.83
N GLY A 200 1.42 -15.70 -9.86
CA GLY A 200 0.71 -15.17 -11.03
C GLY A 200 0.23 -13.73 -10.88
N CYS A 201 0.46 -13.09 -9.74
CA CYS A 201 0.29 -11.65 -9.56
C CYS A 201 1.64 -10.95 -9.44
N VAL A 202 1.66 -9.66 -9.77
CA VAL A 202 2.84 -8.79 -9.68
C VAL A 202 2.45 -7.50 -8.96
N LEU A 203 3.40 -6.95 -8.20
CA LEU A 203 3.32 -5.59 -7.68
C LEU A 203 4.12 -4.65 -8.60
N THR A 204 3.52 -3.59 -9.11
CA THR A 204 4.21 -2.66 -10.03
C THR A 204 3.77 -1.20 -9.90
N ASP A 205 4.62 -0.26 -10.30
CA ASP A 205 4.24 1.16 -10.48
C ASP A 205 3.81 1.47 -11.94
N TYR A 206 3.64 0.43 -12.77
CA TYR A 206 3.14 0.55 -14.13
C TYR A 206 1.63 0.37 -14.21
N ALA A 207 0.92 1.43 -14.58
CA ALA A 207 -0.48 1.35 -15.01
C ALA A 207 -0.57 1.45 -16.55
N PRO A 208 -0.94 0.39 -17.27
CA PRO A 208 -0.99 0.39 -18.73
C PRO A 208 -1.94 1.43 -19.31
N ASP A 209 -1.69 1.81 -20.57
CA ASP A 209 -2.65 2.57 -21.36
C ASP A 209 -3.82 1.69 -21.81
N THR A 210 -5.04 2.11 -21.48
CA THR A 210 -6.27 1.41 -21.89
C THR A 210 -7.05 2.19 -22.96
N SER A 211 -6.50 3.30 -23.44
CA SER A 211 -7.04 3.99 -24.61
C SER A 211 -6.72 3.23 -25.91
N GLU A 212 -7.53 2.19 -26.18
CA GLU A 212 -7.68 1.58 -27.52
C GLU A 212 -9.10 1.77 -28.07
#